data_AF-A0A378WNW9-F1
#
_entry.id   AF-A0A378WNW9-F1
#
_cell.length_a   1.000
_cell.length_b   1.000
_cell.length_c   1.000
_cell.angle_alpha   90.00
_cell.angle_beta   90.00
_cell.angle_gamma   90.00
#
_symmetry.space_group_name_H-M   'P 1'
#
loop_
_entity.id
_entity.type
_entity.pdbx_description
1 polymer ?
#
loop_
_entity_poly.entity_id
_entity_poly.type
_entity_poly.pdbx_seq_one_letter_code
_entity_poly.pdbx_strand_id
1 'polypeptide(L)'
;MARGDSVVAARQRCADRQYSKADLDTSAAGSPEGSRKNVAPANGSLNARGLAIAEVVKEVAAELDRTPAQTALAWTLRNPAVTAPIIGARTPAQLADKLGALDVEFDAAQLDRLDAASAVEPGFPHNMLAREMTNTVINGDLTIAPRLISRCPARGRPPHRPPAPSPWIRRRW
;
A
#
# COMPACT_ATOMS: atom_id res chain seq x y z
N MET A 1 1.61 -19.67 -25.46
CA MET A 1 2.76 -19.39 -24.58
C MET A 1 3.31 -17.96 -24.69
N ALA A 2 3.09 -17.20 -25.78
CA ALA A 2 3.70 -15.87 -25.99
C ALA A 2 3.05 -14.63 -25.27
N ARG A 3 2.02 -14.80 -24.43
CA ARG A 3 1.34 -13.68 -23.74
C ARG A 3 1.94 -13.30 -22.38
N GLY A 4 2.72 -14.19 -21.77
CA GLY A 4 3.37 -13.94 -20.46
C GLY A 4 4.48 -12.89 -20.58
N ASP A 5 5.37 -13.05 -21.56
CA ASP A 5 6.59 -12.25 -21.71
C ASP A 5 6.29 -10.76 -21.98
N SER A 6 5.21 -10.46 -22.71
CA SER A 6 4.80 -9.07 -23.00
C SER A 6 4.26 -8.34 -21.77
N VAL A 7 3.64 -9.04 -20.81
CA VAL A 7 3.11 -8.45 -19.58
C VAL A 7 4.23 -8.21 -18.58
N VAL A 8 5.17 -9.16 -18.46
CA VAL A 8 6.38 -8.99 -17.63
C VAL A 8 7.25 -7.84 -18.16
N ALA A 9 7.45 -7.74 -19.48
CA ALA A 9 8.19 -6.62 -20.08
C ALA A 9 7.47 -5.27 -19.93
N ALA A 10 6.13 -5.22 -19.97
CA ALA A 10 5.37 -4.00 -19.71
C ALA A 10 5.42 -3.58 -18.24
N ARG A 11 5.41 -4.54 -17.31
CA ARG A 11 5.62 -4.32 -15.87
C ARG A 11 7.01 -3.75 -15.58
N GLN A 12 8.06 -4.30 -16.20
CA GLN A 12 9.42 -3.79 -16.06
C GLN A 12 9.55 -2.34 -16.55
N ARG A 13 8.99 -2.00 -17.72
CA ARG A 13 8.99 -0.61 -18.22
C ARG A 13 8.23 0.37 -17.32
N CYS A 14 7.20 -0.09 -16.60
CA CYS A 14 6.51 0.72 -15.61
C CYS A 14 7.29 0.83 -14.28
N ALA A 15 8.07 -0.19 -13.92
CA ALA A 15 8.99 -0.15 -12.78
C ALA A 15 10.13 0.86 -13.00
N ASP A 16 10.71 0.90 -14.19
CA ASP A 16 11.82 1.79 -14.54
C ASP A 16 11.42 3.29 -14.58
N ARG A 17 10.12 3.60 -14.62
CA ARG A 17 9.61 4.98 -14.53
C ARG A 17 9.46 5.49 -13.09
N GLN A 18 9.61 4.63 -12.08
CA GLN A 18 9.42 5.00 -10.68
C GLN A 18 10.63 5.78 -10.14
N TYR A 19 10.47 6.37 -8.97
CA TYR A 19 11.52 7.18 -8.34
C TYR A 19 12.72 6.32 -7.93
N SER A 20 13.90 6.91 -8.01
CA SER A 20 15.20 6.34 -7.72
C SER A 20 16.00 7.27 -6.80
N LYS A 21 17.11 6.77 -6.23
CA LYS A 21 18.00 7.60 -5.40
C LYS A 21 18.55 8.83 -6.15
N ALA A 22 18.73 8.73 -7.47
CA ALA A 22 19.17 9.85 -8.31
C ALA A 22 18.15 10.99 -8.39
N ASP A 23 16.86 10.70 -8.13
CA ASP A 23 15.80 11.73 -8.14
C ASP A 23 15.80 12.59 -6.85
N LEU A 24 16.64 12.29 -5.84
CA LEU A 24 16.77 13.10 -4.62
C LEU A 24 17.62 14.36 -4.83
N ASP A 25 18.58 14.31 -5.75
CA ASP A 25 19.57 15.38 -5.95
C ASP A 25 19.01 16.56 -6.78
N THR A 26 17.85 16.40 -7.42
CA THR A 26 17.22 17.44 -8.28
C THR A 26 16.50 18.55 -7.49
N SER A 27 16.84 18.72 -6.22
CA SER A 27 16.08 19.50 -5.21
C SER A 27 16.21 21.03 -5.28
N ALA A 28 16.76 21.63 -6.35
CA ALA A 28 17.05 23.07 -6.38
C ALA A 28 16.12 23.93 -7.28
N ALA A 29 15.18 23.35 -8.02
CA ALA A 29 14.23 24.14 -8.82
C ALA A 29 12.81 23.57 -8.69
N GLY A 30 12.15 23.90 -7.57
CA GLY A 30 10.73 23.66 -7.39
C GLY A 30 9.90 24.54 -8.34
N SER A 31 9.85 24.17 -9.61
CA SER A 31 8.87 24.73 -10.53
C SER A 31 7.55 23.95 -10.40
N PRO A 32 6.40 24.63 -10.23
CA PRO A 32 5.08 23.99 -10.29
C PRO A 32 4.74 23.48 -11.71
N GLU A 33 5.55 23.84 -12.71
CA GLU A 33 5.43 23.38 -14.08
C GLU A 33 6.21 22.06 -14.28
N GLY A 34 5.50 21.02 -14.73
CA GLY A 34 6.10 19.75 -15.13
C GLY A 34 5.40 18.50 -14.57
N SER A 35 6.12 17.38 -14.58
CA SER A 35 5.61 16.08 -14.13
C SER A 35 5.57 15.99 -12.60
N ARG A 36 4.81 15.05 -12.06
CA ARG A 36 4.75 14.72 -10.62
C ARG A 36 6.14 14.46 -10.01
N LYS A 37 7.13 14.13 -10.84
CA LYS A 37 8.53 13.99 -10.42
C LYS A 37 9.17 15.29 -9.91
N ASN A 38 8.75 16.46 -10.40
CA ASN A 38 9.30 17.76 -10.00
C ASN A 38 8.73 18.25 -8.66
N VAL A 39 7.48 17.87 -8.38
CA VAL A 39 6.74 18.33 -7.18
C VAL A 39 6.97 17.43 -5.97
N ALA A 40 7.26 16.14 -6.20
CA ALA A 40 7.40 15.15 -5.13
C ALA A 40 8.59 15.40 -4.16
N PRO A 41 9.78 15.85 -4.62
CA PRO A 41 10.83 16.27 -3.71
C PRO A 41 10.44 17.55 -2.94
N ALA A 42 9.86 18.53 -3.65
CA ALA A 42 9.54 19.85 -3.11
C ALA A 42 8.48 19.82 -1.99
N ASN A 43 7.55 18.86 -2.01
CA ASN A 43 6.55 18.69 -0.95
C ASN A 43 6.95 17.63 0.11
N GLY A 44 8.19 17.12 0.05
CA GLY A 44 8.72 16.13 1.01
C GLY A 44 8.18 14.70 0.84
N SER A 45 7.33 14.45 -0.16
CA SER A 45 6.78 13.10 -0.43
C SER A 45 7.81 12.14 -1.02
N LEU A 46 8.86 12.65 -1.66
CA LEU A 46 10.04 11.90 -2.05
C LEU A 46 11.20 12.21 -1.09
N ASN A 47 11.62 11.23 -0.31
CA ASN A 47 12.73 11.35 0.62
C ASN A 47 13.52 10.04 0.71
N ALA A 48 14.72 10.11 1.29
CA ALA A 48 15.62 8.96 1.40
C ALA A 48 14.99 7.78 2.17
N ARG A 49 14.22 8.06 3.24
CA ARG A 49 13.51 7.04 4.01
C ARG A 49 12.48 6.31 3.15
N GLY A 50 11.65 7.05 2.41
CA GLY A 50 10.62 6.49 1.53
C GLY A 50 11.22 5.62 0.42
N LEU A 51 12.35 6.04 -0.15
CA LEU A 51 13.08 5.22 -1.13
C LEU A 51 13.70 3.97 -0.51
N ALA A 52 14.26 4.05 0.70
CA ALA A 52 14.77 2.87 1.41
C ALA A 52 13.67 1.84 1.68
N ILE A 53 12.49 2.30 2.12
CA ILE A 53 11.31 1.43 2.29
C ILE A 53 10.90 0.81 0.95
N ALA A 54 10.88 1.61 -0.13
CA ALA A 54 10.51 1.11 -1.44
C ALA A 54 11.46 0.02 -1.97
N GLU A 55 12.75 0.07 -1.65
CA GLU A 55 13.69 -1.01 -1.99
C GLU A 55 13.36 -2.31 -1.25
N VAL A 56 13.10 -2.26 0.06
CA VAL A 56 12.67 -3.45 0.82
C VAL A 56 11.37 -4.04 0.25
N VAL A 57 10.42 -3.20 -0.14
CA VAL A 57 9.17 -3.64 -0.78
C VAL A 57 9.45 -4.34 -2.12
N LYS A 58 10.41 -3.84 -2.92
CA LYS A 58 10.80 -4.48 -4.20
C LYS A 58 11.44 -5.84 -3.97
N GLU A 59 12.33 -5.96 -2.98
CA GLU A 59 12.98 -7.22 -2.62
C GLU A 59 11.93 -8.29 -2.25
N VAL A 60 11.03 -7.96 -1.32
CA VAL A 60 9.95 -8.87 -0.91
C VAL A 60 8.99 -9.16 -2.08
N ALA A 61 8.70 -8.19 -2.94
CA ALA A 61 7.87 -8.40 -4.12
C ALA A 61 8.51 -9.40 -5.11
N ALA A 62 9.83 -9.34 -5.30
CA ALA A 62 10.56 -10.27 -6.16
C ALA A 62 10.51 -11.71 -5.62
N GLU A 63 10.64 -11.89 -4.31
CA GLU A 63 10.51 -13.21 -3.66
C GLU A 63 9.11 -13.82 -3.83
N LEU A 64 8.08 -12.98 -3.84
CA LEU A 64 6.68 -13.38 -3.97
C LEU A 64 6.22 -13.53 -5.43
N ASP A 65 7.06 -13.20 -6.41
CA ASP A 65 6.69 -13.05 -7.84
C ASP A 65 5.48 -12.10 -8.03
N ARG A 66 5.48 -10.99 -7.28
CA ARG A 66 4.42 -9.96 -7.29
C ARG A 66 4.98 -8.60 -7.66
N THR A 67 4.09 -7.66 -8.01
CA THR A 67 4.51 -6.28 -8.24
C THR A 67 4.68 -5.54 -6.90
N PRO A 68 5.60 -4.57 -6.78
CA PRO A 68 5.77 -3.78 -5.56
C PRO A 68 4.46 -3.11 -5.09
N ALA A 69 3.60 -2.71 -6.04
CA ALA A 69 2.29 -2.15 -5.74
C ALA A 69 1.33 -3.19 -5.13
N GLN A 70 1.33 -4.43 -5.64
CA GLN A 70 0.56 -5.51 -5.04
C GLN A 70 1.04 -5.82 -3.63
N THR A 71 2.35 -5.93 -3.43
CA THR A 71 2.97 -6.19 -2.11
C THR A 71 2.62 -5.11 -1.09
N ALA A 72 2.76 -3.83 -1.46
CA ALA A 72 2.43 -2.73 -0.56
C ALA A 72 0.92 -2.68 -0.19
N LEU A 73 0.04 -2.94 -1.17
CA LEU A 73 -1.41 -2.98 -0.93
C LEU A 73 -1.80 -4.16 -0.05
N ALA A 74 -1.22 -5.34 -0.30
CA ALA A 74 -1.46 -6.55 0.48
C ALA A 74 -1.03 -6.35 1.94
N TRP A 75 0.17 -5.78 2.16
CA TRP A 75 0.66 -5.44 3.48
C TRP A 75 -0.30 -4.47 4.20
N THR A 76 -0.74 -3.42 3.51
CA THR A 76 -1.69 -2.42 4.04
C THR A 76 -3.02 -3.05 4.47
N LEU A 77 -3.54 -4.00 3.68
CA LEU A 77 -4.80 -4.71 3.93
C LEU A 77 -4.77 -5.68 5.12
N ARG A 78 -3.57 -5.93 5.67
CA ARG A 78 -3.43 -6.75 6.88
C ARG A 78 -3.66 -5.95 8.16
N ASN A 79 -3.47 -4.63 8.11
CA ASN A 79 -3.71 -3.80 9.28
C ASN A 79 -5.21 -3.80 9.57
N PRO A 80 -5.65 -4.29 10.75
CA PRO A 80 -7.07 -4.39 11.07
C PRO A 80 -7.76 -3.02 11.15
N ALA A 81 -7.01 -1.93 11.32
CA ALA A 81 -7.55 -0.56 11.27
C ALA A 81 -7.88 -0.08 9.85
N VAL A 82 -7.43 -0.79 8.81
CA VAL A 82 -7.67 -0.44 7.41
C VAL A 82 -8.87 -1.21 6.88
N THR A 83 -9.97 -0.49 6.62
CA THR A 83 -11.17 -1.07 5.98
C THR A 83 -10.97 -1.31 4.48
N ALA A 84 -10.45 -0.31 3.76
CA ALA A 84 -10.18 -0.39 2.32
C ALA A 84 -9.13 0.65 1.89
N PRO A 85 -8.06 0.26 1.17
CA PRO A 85 -7.11 1.20 0.60
C PRO A 85 -7.70 1.89 -0.63
N ILE A 86 -7.39 3.18 -0.81
CA ILE A 86 -7.76 3.94 -2.00
C ILE A 86 -6.74 3.64 -3.10
N ILE A 87 -7.22 3.09 -4.24
CA ILE A 87 -6.38 2.78 -5.41
C ILE A 87 -6.76 3.63 -6.61
N GLY A 88 -5.79 4.35 -7.18
CA GLY A 88 -5.97 5.09 -8.43
C GLY A 88 -5.50 4.26 -9.64
N ALA A 89 -6.38 3.95 -10.59
CA ALA A 89 -6.02 3.29 -11.85
C ALA A 89 -6.60 4.08 -13.03
N ARG A 90 -5.78 4.32 -14.07
CA ARG A 90 -6.21 5.05 -15.27
C ARG A 90 -6.68 4.12 -16.38
N THR A 91 -6.42 2.82 -16.25
CA THR A 91 -6.85 1.79 -17.20
C THR A 91 -7.38 0.57 -16.45
N PRO A 92 -8.30 -0.21 -17.06
CA PRO A 92 -8.78 -1.46 -16.46
C PRO A 92 -7.67 -2.46 -16.18
N ALA A 93 -6.65 -2.52 -17.04
CA ALA A 93 -5.48 -3.39 -16.85
C ALA A 93 -4.68 -3.03 -15.59
N GLN A 94 -4.52 -1.73 -15.28
CA GLN A 94 -3.87 -1.28 -14.04
C GLN A 94 -4.68 -1.64 -12.80
N LEU A 95 -6.02 -1.58 -12.90
CA LEU A 95 -6.88 -1.98 -11.81
C LEU A 95 -6.77 -3.49 -11.57
N ALA A 96 -6.88 -4.30 -12.62
CA ALA A 96 -6.75 -5.75 -12.53
C ALA A 96 -5.39 -6.17 -11.95
N ASP A 97 -4.30 -5.51 -12.36
CA ASP A 97 -2.97 -5.73 -11.77
C ASP A 97 -2.97 -5.46 -10.27
N LYS A 98 -3.50 -4.32 -9.81
CA LYS A 98 -3.53 -3.95 -8.39
C LYS A 98 -4.39 -4.90 -7.56
N LEU A 99 -5.48 -5.43 -8.12
CA LEU A 99 -6.35 -6.37 -7.42
C LEU A 99 -5.66 -7.71 -7.10
N GLY A 100 -4.58 -8.05 -7.81
CA GLY A 100 -3.74 -9.20 -7.44
C GLY A 100 -3.09 -9.09 -6.06
N ALA A 101 -3.16 -7.92 -5.39
CA ALA A 101 -2.80 -7.75 -3.99
C ALA A 101 -3.63 -8.64 -3.03
N LEU A 102 -4.84 -9.04 -3.43
CA LEU A 102 -5.72 -9.87 -2.61
C LEU A 102 -5.24 -11.33 -2.51
N ASP A 103 -4.40 -11.76 -3.44
CA ASP A 103 -3.87 -13.13 -3.54
C ASP A 103 -2.42 -13.23 -3.04
N VAL A 104 -1.96 -12.22 -2.29
CA VAL A 104 -0.60 -12.19 -1.74
C VAL A 104 -0.63 -12.74 -0.33
N GLU A 105 0.13 -13.80 -0.12
CA GLU A 105 0.39 -14.39 1.19
C GLU A 105 1.85 -14.13 1.55
N PHE A 106 2.08 -13.65 2.77
CA PHE A 106 3.42 -13.36 3.27
C PHE A 106 3.83 -14.41 4.30
N ASP A 107 5.10 -14.79 4.28
CA ASP A 107 5.71 -15.49 5.41
C ASP A 107 6.06 -14.51 6.56
N ALA A 108 6.40 -15.05 7.72
CA ALA A 108 6.75 -14.24 8.90
C ALA A 108 7.97 -13.33 8.67
N ALA A 109 9.01 -13.83 7.99
CA ALA A 109 10.25 -13.10 7.79
C ALA A 109 10.09 -11.92 6.80
N GLN A 110 9.24 -12.07 5.79
CA GLN A 110 8.86 -11.00 4.87
C GLN A 110 8.11 -9.89 5.60
N LEU A 111 7.22 -10.26 6.52
CA LEU A 111 6.45 -9.30 7.31
C LEU A 111 7.34 -8.54 8.27
N ASP A 112 8.21 -9.24 9.00
CA ASP A 112 9.14 -8.61 9.92
C ASP A 112 10.03 -7.60 9.20
N ARG A 113 10.48 -7.91 7.98
CA ARG A 113 11.25 -6.97 7.14
C ARG A 113 10.44 -5.74 6.73
N LEU A 114 9.19 -5.92 6.28
CA LEU A 114 8.32 -4.81 5.89
C LEU A 114 7.94 -3.92 7.08
N ASP A 115 7.63 -4.54 8.22
CA ASP A 115 7.28 -3.84 9.45
C ASP A 115 8.49 -3.07 10.01
N ALA A 116 9.68 -3.69 10.04
CA ALA A 116 10.91 -3.03 10.47
C ALA A 116 11.31 -1.86 9.56
N ALA A 117 11.19 -2.02 8.24
CA ALA A 117 11.52 -0.95 7.29
C ALA A 117 10.56 0.24 7.44
N SER A 118 9.26 -0.02 7.66
CA SER A 118 8.23 1.01 7.74
C SER A 118 8.03 1.62 9.14
N ALA A 119 8.66 1.03 10.17
CA ALA A 119 8.58 1.47 11.55
C ALA A 119 8.83 2.98 11.69
N VAL A 120 7.90 3.66 12.35
CA VAL A 120 7.96 5.09 12.62
C VAL A 120 8.51 5.28 14.03
N GLU A 121 9.54 6.10 14.17
CA GLU A 121 10.03 6.52 15.48
C GLU A 121 8.90 7.29 16.20
N PRO A 122 8.41 6.81 17.36
CA PRO A 122 7.34 7.49 18.06
C PRO A 122 7.81 8.87 18.54
N GLY A 123 7.13 9.92 18.10
CA GLY A 123 7.37 11.28 18.61
C GLY A 123 6.81 11.48 20.02
N PHE A 124 6.98 12.68 20.57
CA PHE A 124 6.22 13.11 21.74
C PHE A 124 4.72 13.23 21.38
N PRO A 125 3.77 12.81 22.25
CA PRO A 125 3.96 12.22 23.57
C PRO A 125 4.07 10.68 23.56
N HIS A 126 3.98 10.03 22.40
CA HIS A 126 3.99 8.56 22.31
C HIS A 126 5.25 7.93 22.91
N ASN A 127 6.43 8.52 22.70
CA ASN A 127 7.66 8.06 23.33
C ASN A 127 7.66 8.17 24.87
N MET A 128 7.11 9.26 25.41
CA MET A 128 6.98 9.50 26.84
C MET A 128 5.99 8.49 27.44
N LEU A 129 4.84 8.29 26.81
CA LEU A 129 3.80 7.35 27.25
C LEU A 129 4.26 5.88 27.16
N ALA A 130 5.17 5.57 26.23
CA ALA A 130 5.75 4.23 26.12
C ALA A 130 6.73 3.88 27.26
N ARG A 131 7.19 4.86 28.06
CA ARG A 131 8.07 4.61 29.20
C ARG A 131 7.30 3.91 30.30
N GLU A 132 7.85 2.82 30.82
CA GLU A 132 7.19 1.96 31.82
C GLU A 132 6.69 2.75 33.05
N MET A 133 7.53 3.61 33.62
CA MET A 133 7.14 4.49 34.73
C MET A 133 5.94 5.39 34.37
N THR A 134 5.98 6.06 33.21
CA THR A 134 4.92 6.97 32.79
C THR A 134 3.62 6.23 32.50
N ASN A 135 3.71 5.09 31.81
CA ASN A 135 2.56 4.23 31.53
C ASN A 135 1.91 3.76 32.83
N THR A 136 2.71 3.31 33.80
CA THR A 136 2.23 2.87 35.13
C THR A 136 1.56 4.02 35.92
N VAL A 137 2.10 5.24 35.86
CA VAL A 137 1.49 6.40 36.55
C VAL A 137 0.17 6.83 35.89
N ILE A 138 0.07 6.76 34.56
CA ILE A 138 -1.11 7.23 33.82
C ILE A 138 -2.22 6.17 33.78
N ASN A 139 -1.87 4.92 33.50
CA ASN A 139 -2.83 3.83 33.29
C ASN A 139 -2.94 2.89 34.50
N GLY A 140 -2.03 2.95 35.49
CA GLY A 140 -2.04 2.03 36.62
C GLY A 140 -1.77 0.58 36.20
N ASP A 141 -2.60 -0.33 36.68
CA ASP A 141 -2.63 -1.75 36.31
C ASP A 141 -3.56 -2.07 35.12
N LEU A 142 -4.13 -1.05 34.48
CA LEU A 142 -5.07 -1.21 33.38
C LEU A 142 -4.38 -1.82 32.15
N THR A 143 -4.70 -3.08 31.86
CA THR A 143 -4.25 -3.76 30.64
C THR A 143 -5.29 -3.61 29.54
N ILE A 144 -4.94 -2.91 28.45
CA ILE A 144 -5.78 -2.80 27.26
C ILE A 144 -5.52 -4.02 26.38
N ALA A 145 -6.46 -4.96 26.34
CA ALA A 145 -6.42 -6.04 25.37
C ALA A 145 -6.59 -5.48 23.94
N PRO A 146 -5.79 -5.93 22.96
CA PRO A 146 -6.03 -5.55 21.58
C PRO A 146 -7.43 -6.02 21.16
N ARG A 147 -8.21 -5.13 20.54
CA ARG A 147 -9.46 -5.57 19.92
C ARG A 147 -9.12 -6.53 18.79
N LEU A 148 -9.52 -7.79 18.94
CA LEU A 148 -9.60 -8.73 17.83
C LEU A 148 -10.68 -8.21 16.88
N ILE A 149 -10.28 -7.48 15.84
CA ILE A 149 -11.15 -7.20 14.71
C ILE A 149 -11.25 -8.50 13.92
N SER A 150 -12.14 -9.39 14.35
CA SER A 150 -12.50 -10.57 13.57
C SER A 150 -12.99 -10.08 12.21
N ARG A 151 -12.26 -10.40 11.14
CA ARG A 151 -12.77 -10.27 9.77
C ARG A 151 -14.14 -10.93 9.77
N CYS A 152 -15.18 -10.19 9.36
CA CYS A 152 -16.48 -10.79 9.13
C CYS A 152 -16.23 -11.99 8.20
N PRO A 153 -16.52 -13.24 8.62
CA PRO A 153 -16.32 -14.37 7.74
C PRO A 153 -17.08 -14.06 6.47
N ALA A 154 -16.42 -14.27 5.32
CA ALA A 154 -17.02 -14.03 4.01
C ALA A 154 -18.30 -14.87 3.94
N ARG A 155 -19.44 -14.29 4.33
CA ARG A 155 -20.74 -14.90 4.11
C ARG A 155 -20.80 -15.04 2.60
N GLY A 156 -20.86 -16.29 2.13
CA GLY A 156 -20.86 -16.62 0.71
C GLY A 156 -21.75 -15.64 -0.03
N ARG A 157 -21.20 -15.03 -1.09
CA ARG A 157 -21.90 -14.08 -1.92
C ARG A 157 -23.23 -14.73 -2.34
N PRO A 158 -24.41 -14.19 -1.97
CA PRO A 158 -25.65 -14.71 -2.52
C PRO A 158 -25.55 -14.64 -4.05
N PRO A 159 -26.11 -15.61 -4.79
CA PRO A 159 -26.06 -15.62 -6.24
C PRO A 159 -26.54 -14.26 -6.74
N HIS A 160 -25.78 -13.69 -7.69
CA HIS A 160 -26.11 -12.42 -8.32
C HIS A 160 -27.58 -12.44 -8.75
N ARG A 161 -28.43 -11.66 -8.09
CA ARG A 161 -29.78 -11.41 -8.60
C ARG A 161 -29.59 -10.36 -9.69
N PRO A 162 -29.88 -10.66 -10.97
CA PRO A 162 -29.83 -9.62 -11.98
C PRO A 162 -30.75 -8.46 -11.53
N PRO A 163 -30.31 -7.20 -11.73
CA PRO A 163 -31.14 -6.07 -11.37
C PRO A 163 -32.49 -6.20 -12.08
N ALA A 164 -33.59 -6.00 -11.34
CA ALA A 164 -34.89 -5.92 -11.96
C ALA A 164 -34.84 -4.84 -13.05
N PRO A 165 -35.44 -5.08 -14.23
CA PRO A 165 -35.40 -4.11 -15.32
C PRO A 165 -35.97 -2.78 -14.83
N SER A 166 -35.10 -1.78 -14.79
CA SER A 166 -35.46 -0.42 -14.38
C SER A 166 -36.43 0.17 -15.42
N PRO A 167 -37.61 0.68 -15.02
CA PRO A 167 -38.57 1.31 -15.94
C PRO A 167 -38.00 2.52 -16.69
N TRP A 168 -36.87 3.06 -16.22
CA TRP A 168 -36.32 4.34 -16.66
C TRP A 168 -35.29 4.22 -17.80
N ILE A 169 -34.80 3.01 -18.12
CA ILE A 169 -33.79 2.77 -19.17
C ILE A 169 -34.47 2.41 -20.50
N ARG A 170 -35.34 3.32 -20.98
CA ARG A 170 -35.78 3.38 -22.39
C ARG A 170 -35.69 4.81 -22.92
N ARG A 171 -34.50 5.40 -22.90
CA ARG A 171 -34.16 6.54 -23.78
C ARG A 171 -32.78 6.32 -24.41
N ARG A 172 -32.85 5.52 -25.47
CA ARG A 172 -32.14 5.59 -26.76
C ARG A 172 -30.98 6.61 -26.82
N TRP A 173 -29.77 6.11 -27.00
CA TRP A 173 -28.86 6.53 -28.07
C TRP A 173 -28.54 5.29 -28.89
#